data_AF-A0A9N9PC66-F1
#
_entry.id   AF-A0A9N9PC66-F1
#
_cell.length_a   1.000
_cell.length_b   1.000
_cell.length_c   1.000
_cell.angle_alpha   90.00
_cell.angle_beta   90.00
_cell.angle_gamma   90.00
#
_symmetry.space_group_name_H-M   'P 1'
#
loop_
_entity.id
_entity.type
_entity.pdbx_description
1 polymer ?
#
loop_
_entity_poly.entity_id
_entity_poly.type
_entity_poly.pdbx_seq_one_letter_code
_entity_poly.pdbx_strand_id
1 'polypeptide(L)'
;LTSVENGPWEFGNYRYLGTSSELKKSDDTLNEKRLEDIERINHIIKNNLTINDILKNKKDLLPRSWLRSLKDLEYLIKKEKEIREANIKRFWRPCGIYLFGPGGSGKSGLVQKLFREELYSKPQKQKSGSNWWDGYFGQDIVFFDEWYTCLSWADIVKLLNDTDESVEIKNKGFVPFLAKYVFMTSRKPPQEAFNFGNGNVVDNTTVHRDWGEFSDDQIVKKIKTS
;
A
#
# COMPACT_ATOMS: atom_id res chain seq x y z
N LEU A 1 67.72 -6.57 4.49
CA LEU A 1 66.41 -7.20 4.20
C LEU A 1 66.44 -8.60 4.78
N THR A 2 66.28 -8.71 6.09
CA THR A 2 66.41 -9.98 6.83
C THR A 2 65.06 -10.66 6.87
N SER A 3 64.90 -11.72 6.08
CA SER A 3 63.84 -12.71 6.25
C SER A 3 64.00 -13.33 7.64
N VAL A 4 63.07 -13.04 8.54
CA VAL A 4 62.93 -13.77 9.80
C VAL A 4 62.49 -15.17 9.41
N GLU A 5 63.41 -16.13 9.46
CA GLU A 5 63.09 -17.54 9.29
C GLU A 5 62.31 -17.99 10.52
N ASN A 6 60.99 -18.08 10.36
CA ASN A 6 60.12 -18.63 11.39
C ASN A 6 60.45 -20.11 11.58
N GLY A 7 61.08 -20.46 12.70
CA GLY A 7 61.41 -21.85 13.03
C GLY A 7 60.16 -22.73 13.20
N PRO A 8 60.30 -24.07 13.18
CA PRO A 8 59.18 -25.02 13.24
C PRO A 8 58.37 -24.99 14.55
N TRP A 9 58.72 -24.09 15.47
CA TRP A 9 58.13 -23.90 16.79
C TRP A 9 57.54 -22.50 17.01
N GLU A 10 57.45 -21.66 15.96
CA GLU A 10 56.75 -20.38 16.07
C GLU A 10 55.24 -20.60 16.08
N PHE A 11 54.69 -20.80 17.27
CA PHE A 11 53.26 -20.72 17.51
C PHE A 11 52.83 -19.29 17.18
N GLY A 12 51.99 -19.15 16.15
CA GLY A 12 51.52 -17.85 15.65
C GLY A 12 50.94 -16.94 16.73
N ASN A 13 50.79 -15.66 16.41
CA ASN A 13 50.37 -14.60 17.33
C ASN A 13 49.25 -15.02 18.29
N TYR A 14 49.54 -14.96 19.60
CA TYR A 14 48.56 -15.25 20.64
C TYR A 14 47.33 -14.35 20.50
N ARG A 15 46.14 -14.96 20.41
CA ARG A 15 44.88 -14.25 20.62
C ARG A 15 44.60 -14.20 22.12
N TYR A 16 44.67 -13.00 22.68
CA TYR A 16 44.17 -12.77 24.04
C TYR A 16 42.65 -12.94 24.04
N LEU A 17 42.16 -14.00 24.69
CA LEU A 17 40.76 -14.13 25.06
C LEU A 17 40.51 -13.17 26.23
N GLY A 18 39.33 -12.53 26.24
CA GLY A 18 38.95 -11.62 27.33
C GLY A 18 39.11 -12.28 28.69
N THR A 19 39.54 -11.50 29.68
CA THR A 19 39.71 -11.98 31.05
C THR A 19 38.38 -12.50 31.60
N SER A 20 38.43 -13.45 32.56
CA SER A 20 37.21 -13.98 33.19
C SER A 20 36.30 -12.88 33.77
N SER A 21 36.88 -11.77 34.21
CA SER A 21 36.17 -10.55 34.62
C SER A 21 35.42 -9.84 33.49
N GLU A 22 35.98 -9.78 32.29
CA GLU A 22 35.34 -9.16 31.11
C GLU A 22 34.19 -10.01 30.59
N LEU A 23 34.36 -11.33 30.58
CA LEU A 23 33.29 -12.28 30.21
C LEU A 23 32.10 -12.20 31.19
N LYS A 24 32.36 -12.17 32.51
CA LYS A 24 31.30 -11.99 33.53
C LYS A 24 30.53 -10.68 33.38
N LYS A 25 31.23 -9.56 33.18
CA LYS A 25 30.57 -8.27 32.91
C LYS A 25 29.66 -8.33 31.68
N SER A 26 30.10 -9.03 30.63
CA SER A 26 29.27 -9.19 29.43
C SER A 26 28.01 -10.02 29.70
N ASP A 27 28.10 -11.08 30.50
CA ASP A 27 26.96 -11.92 30.88
C ASP A 27 25.97 -11.16 31.78
N ASP A 28 26.47 -10.37 32.73
CA ASP A 28 25.63 -9.55 33.62
C ASP A 28 24.80 -8.54 32.84
N THR A 29 25.42 -7.79 31.92
CA THR A 29 24.70 -6.82 31.06
C THR A 29 23.65 -7.48 30.16
N LEU A 30 23.86 -8.74 29.78
CA LEU A 30 22.96 -9.48 28.91
C LEU A 30 21.77 -10.05 29.70
N ASN A 31 21.99 -10.45 30.95
CA ASN A 31 20.95 -10.87 31.87
C ASN A 31 20.04 -9.70 32.29
N GLU A 32 20.60 -8.51 32.51
CA GLU A 32 19.83 -7.29 32.78
C GLU A 32 18.86 -6.96 31.62
N LYS A 33 19.36 -6.97 30.38
CA LYS A 33 18.51 -6.74 29.19
C LYS A 33 17.38 -7.77 29.04
N ARG A 34 17.64 -9.02 29.41
CA ARG A 34 16.60 -10.08 29.41
C ARG A 34 15.56 -9.83 30.49
N LEU A 35 15.98 -9.40 31.68
CA LEU A 35 15.08 -9.07 32.79
C LEU A 35 14.13 -7.94 32.40
N GLU A 36 14.66 -6.86 31.81
CA GLU A 36 13.84 -5.75 31.29
C GLU A 36 12.79 -6.24 30.29
N ASP A 37 13.16 -7.12 29.35
CA ASP A 37 12.20 -7.64 28.37
C ASP A 37 11.10 -8.51 29.00
N ILE A 38 11.43 -9.27 30.06
CA ILE A 38 10.43 -10.03 30.82
C ILE A 38 9.44 -9.08 31.50
N GLU A 39 9.93 -7.98 32.08
CA GLU A 39 9.08 -6.94 32.68
C GLU A 39 8.16 -6.30 31.63
N ARG A 40 8.68 -5.97 30.44
CA ARG A 40 7.88 -5.46 29.31
C ARG A 40 6.75 -6.42 28.93
N ILE A 41 7.05 -7.72 28.84
CA ILE A 41 6.05 -8.76 28.51
C ILE A 41 5.00 -8.87 29.61
N ASN A 42 5.40 -8.92 30.87
CA ASN A 42 4.47 -8.97 32.00
C ASN A 42 3.55 -7.74 32.01
N HIS A 43 4.07 -6.56 31.66
CA HIS A 43 3.28 -5.35 31.49
C HIS A 43 2.28 -5.47 30.32
N ILE A 44 2.69 -6.02 29.17
CA ILE A 44 1.81 -6.25 28.01
C ILE A 44 0.67 -7.20 28.39
N ILE A 45 0.98 -8.32 29.05
CA ILE A 45 -0.01 -9.33 29.44
C ILE A 45 -0.98 -8.74 30.49
N LYS A 46 -0.46 -8.07 31.52
CA LYS A 46 -1.27 -7.50 32.61
C LYS A 46 -2.24 -6.43 32.13
N ASN A 47 -1.82 -5.59 31.19
CA ASN A 47 -2.64 -4.50 30.65
C ASN A 47 -3.41 -4.89 29.39
N ASN A 48 -3.28 -6.14 28.93
CA ASN A 48 -3.91 -6.64 27.71
C ASN A 48 -3.68 -5.74 26.48
N LEU A 49 -2.44 -5.25 26.30
CA LEU A 49 -2.08 -4.31 25.25
C LEU A 49 -2.16 -4.96 23.87
N THR A 50 -2.68 -4.23 22.88
CA THR A 50 -2.74 -4.72 21.51
C THR A 50 -1.41 -4.51 20.77
N ILE A 51 -1.21 -5.25 19.68
CA ILE A 51 -0.03 -5.08 18.80
C ILE A 51 0.13 -3.63 18.33
N ASN A 52 -0.98 -2.93 18.09
CA ASN A 52 -0.98 -1.52 17.68
C ASN A 52 -0.39 -0.61 18.77
N ASP A 53 -0.69 -0.89 20.04
CA ASP A 53 -0.19 -0.10 21.17
C ASP A 53 1.31 -0.33 21.39
N ILE A 54 1.77 -1.57 21.23
CA ILE A 54 3.19 -1.94 21.27
C ILE A 54 3.96 -1.22 20.16
N LEU A 55 3.41 -1.20 18.94
CA LEU A 55 4.05 -0.55 17.80
C LEU A 55 4.03 0.98 17.85
N LYS A 56 3.12 1.60 18.62
CA LYS A 56 3.16 3.04 18.90
C LYS A 56 4.31 3.40 19.85
N ASN A 57 4.51 2.60 20.90
CA ASN A 57 5.55 2.82 21.93
C ASN A 57 6.65 1.75 21.85
N LYS A 58 7.29 1.64 20.68
CA LYS A 58 8.33 0.62 20.42
C LYS A 58 9.50 0.66 21.40
N LYS A 59 9.91 1.86 21.82
CA LYS A 59 11.11 2.00 22.66
C LYS A 59 10.93 1.27 23.99
N ASP A 60 9.75 1.37 24.57
CA ASP A 60 9.49 0.95 25.94
C ASP A 60 8.79 -0.42 25.99
N LEU A 61 7.96 -0.75 24.99
CA LEU A 61 7.14 -1.96 24.98
C LEU A 61 7.72 -3.11 24.13
N LEU A 62 8.57 -2.84 23.14
CA LEU A 62 9.04 -3.90 22.24
C LEU A 62 10.18 -4.70 22.89
N PRO A 63 10.02 -6.03 23.11
CA PRO A 63 11.09 -6.86 23.65
C PRO A 63 12.19 -7.09 22.60
N ARG A 64 13.42 -6.68 22.88
CA ARG A 64 14.51 -6.61 21.88
C ARG A 64 15.39 -7.86 21.86
N SER A 65 15.60 -8.49 23.01
CA SER A 65 16.44 -9.68 23.16
C SER A 65 15.80 -10.95 22.55
N TRP A 66 14.52 -10.89 22.19
CA TRP A 66 13.74 -11.99 21.62
C TRP A 66 13.62 -11.94 20.09
N LEU A 67 14.13 -10.89 19.44
CA LEU A 67 14.28 -10.84 17.99
C LEU A 67 15.46 -11.74 17.58
N ARG A 68 15.16 -13.01 17.31
CA ARG A 68 16.17 -14.05 17.05
C ARG A 68 16.66 -14.03 15.60
N SER A 69 15.83 -13.55 14.68
CA SER A 69 16.09 -13.65 13.25
C SER A 69 15.72 -12.38 12.48
N LEU A 70 16.31 -12.22 11.30
CA LEU A 70 15.91 -11.17 10.35
C LEU A 70 14.43 -11.27 9.97
N LYS A 71 13.84 -12.48 9.98
CA LYS A 71 12.42 -12.69 9.70
C LYS A 71 11.51 -12.00 10.73
N ASP A 72 11.93 -11.94 11.98
CA ASP A 72 11.16 -11.28 13.04
C ASP A 72 11.12 -9.76 12.81
N LEU A 73 12.25 -9.19 12.36
CA LEU A 73 12.32 -7.79 11.95
C LEU A 73 11.46 -7.50 10.71
N GLU A 74 11.55 -8.34 9.69
CA GLU A 74 10.69 -8.23 8.49
C GLU A 74 9.21 -8.27 8.85
N TYR A 75 8.82 -9.16 9.77
CA TYR A 75 7.45 -9.26 10.26
C TYR A 75 7.00 -7.96 10.96
N LEU A 76 7.82 -7.39 11.85
CA LEU A 76 7.51 -6.14 12.53
C LEU A 76 7.35 -4.97 11.54
N ILE A 77 8.27 -4.84 10.59
CA ILE A 77 8.22 -3.81 9.54
C ILE A 77 6.95 -3.96 8.70
N LYS A 78 6.62 -5.20 8.32
CA LYS A 78 5.40 -5.51 7.57
C LYS A 78 4.14 -5.13 8.35
N LYS A 79 4.06 -5.50 9.64
CA LYS A 79 2.91 -5.18 10.49
C LYS A 79 2.73 -3.68 10.70
N GLU A 80 3.83 -2.96 10.91
CA GLU A 80 3.79 -1.50 11.00
C GLU A 80 3.25 -0.86 9.72
N LYS A 81 3.71 -1.34 8.56
CA LYS A 81 3.22 -0.89 7.26
C LYS A 81 1.71 -1.14 7.11
N GLU A 82 1.24 -2.34 7.44
CA GLU A 82 -0.19 -2.70 7.40
C GLU A 82 -1.03 -1.78 8.29
N ILE A 83 -0.58 -1.49 9.51
CA ILE A 83 -1.30 -0.60 10.45
C ILE A 83 -1.32 0.83 9.92
N ARG A 84 -0.20 1.31 9.38
CA ARG A 84 -0.13 2.64 8.79
C ARG A 84 -1.09 2.74 7.61
N GLU A 85 -1.08 1.77 6.70
CA GLU A 85 -1.96 1.73 5.53
C GLU A 85 -3.43 1.64 5.91
N ALA A 86 -3.79 0.81 6.91
CA ALA A 86 -5.16 0.69 7.39
C ALA A 86 -5.71 1.99 8.02
N ASN A 87 -4.84 2.85 8.55
CA ASN A 87 -5.23 4.15 9.11
C ASN A 87 -5.33 5.26 8.05
N ILE A 88 -4.82 5.05 6.83
CA ILE A 88 -4.91 6.07 5.78
C ILE A 88 -6.31 6.03 5.20
N LYS A 89 -7.09 7.06 5.50
CA LYS A 89 -8.40 7.29 4.89
C LYS A 89 -8.32 8.40 3.86
N ARG A 90 -8.94 8.17 2.72
CA ARG A 90 -9.11 9.18 1.68
C ARG A 90 -10.04 10.28 2.18
N PHE A 91 -9.65 11.54 1.97
CA PHE A 91 -10.47 12.72 2.29
C PHE A 91 -10.76 13.60 1.05
N TRP A 92 -10.28 13.18 -0.13
CA TRP A 92 -10.44 13.92 -1.39
C TRP A 92 -11.31 13.15 -2.37
N ARG A 93 -11.97 13.89 -3.26
CA ARG A 93 -12.65 13.32 -4.43
C ARG A 93 -11.66 12.98 -5.54
N PRO A 94 -11.76 11.81 -6.21
CA PRO A 94 -10.89 11.52 -7.33
C PRO A 94 -11.42 12.27 -8.55
N CYS A 95 -10.51 12.76 -9.38
CA CYS A 95 -10.84 13.30 -10.68
C CYS A 95 -11.12 12.14 -11.65
N GLY A 96 -12.39 11.95 -12.01
CA GLY A 96 -12.80 10.98 -13.02
C GLY A 96 -12.65 11.55 -14.43
N ILE A 97 -11.86 10.89 -15.26
CA ILE A 97 -11.62 11.27 -16.66
C ILE A 97 -12.22 10.18 -17.55
N TYR A 98 -13.22 10.53 -18.34
CA TYR A 98 -13.95 9.59 -19.18
C TYR A 98 -13.60 9.80 -20.66
N LEU A 99 -12.88 8.85 -21.24
CA LEU A 99 -12.48 8.86 -22.65
C LEU A 99 -13.42 7.96 -23.45
N PHE A 100 -14.17 8.52 -24.38
CA PHE A 100 -15.08 7.76 -25.25
C PHE A 100 -14.81 8.00 -26.73
N GLY A 101 -15.21 7.03 -27.54
CA GLY A 101 -15.07 7.10 -29.00
C GLY A 101 -14.97 5.71 -29.63
N PRO A 102 -14.93 5.62 -30.97
CA PRO A 102 -14.92 4.36 -31.69
C PRO A 102 -13.73 3.47 -31.31
N GLY A 103 -13.88 2.16 -31.50
CA GLY A 103 -12.78 1.21 -31.33
C GLY A 103 -11.58 1.59 -32.21
N GLY A 104 -10.36 1.35 -31.73
CA GLY A 104 -9.15 1.67 -32.50
C GLY A 104 -8.71 3.14 -32.45
N SER A 105 -9.44 4.04 -31.77
CA SER A 105 -9.05 5.46 -31.64
C SER A 105 -7.90 5.72 -30.65
N GLY A 106 -7.23 4.68 -30.16
CA GLY A 106 -6.04 4.81 -29.32
C GLY A 106 -6.26 5.26 -27.86
N LYS A 107 -7.50 5.36 -27.36
CA LYS A 107 -7.80 5.86 -26.00
C LYS A 107 -7.03 5.13 -24.89
N SER A 108 -7.09 3.79 -24.87
CA SER A 108 -6.39 2.97 -23.89
C SER A 108 -4.87 3.08 -24.05
N GLY A 109 -4.41 3.14 -25.31
CA GLY A 109 -3.00 3.35 -25.64
C GLY A 109 -2.47 4.71 -25.19
N LEU A 110 -3.28 5.76 -25.26
CA LEU A 110 -2.93 7.11 -24.80
C LEU A 110 -2.68 7.12 -23.29
N VAL A 111 -3.62 6.59 -22.50
CA VAL A 111 -3.49 6.54 -21.03
C VAL A 111 -2.27 5.70 -20.63
N GLN A 112 -2.12 4.52 -21.22
CA GLN A 112 -0.98 3.64 -20.94
C GLN A 112 0.36 4.28 -21.35
N LYS A 113 0.40 5.07 -22.43
CA LYS A 113 1.61 5.77 -22.85
C LYS A 113 1.96 6.94 -21.93
N LEU A 114 0.95 7.65 -21.42
CA LEU A 114 1.15 8.81 -20.54
C LEU A 114 1.57 8.40 -19.11
N PHE A 115 1.01 7.32 -18.57
CA PHE A 115 1.13 6.98 -17.14
C PHE A 115 1.70 5.59 -16.87
N ARG A 116 2.46 5.01 -17.81
CA ARG A 116 2.89 3.59 -17.79
C ARG A 116 3.41 3.08 -16.45
N GLU A 117 4.20 3.88 -15.74
CA GLU A 117 4.90 3.47 -14.52
C GLU A 117 4.09 3.70 -13.24
N GLU A 118 3.22 4.70 -13.24
CA GLU A 118 2.47 5.16 -12.06
C GLU A 118 1.03 4.62 -12.03
N LEU A 119 0.58 4.10 -13.16
CA LEU A 119 -0.79 3.65 -13.37
C LEU A 119 -1.02 2.25 -12.82
N TYR A 120 -2.08 2.12 -12.04
CA TYR A 120 -2.70 0.83 -11.79
C TYR A 120 -3.79 0.54 -12.83
N SER A 121 -3.54 -0.46 -13.70
CA SER A 121 -4.53 -0.94 -14.66
C SER A 121 -5.36 -2.05 -14.04
N LYS A 122 -6.66 -1.79 -13.80
CA LYS A 122 -7.56 -2.78 -13.22
C LYS A 122 -7.90 -3.85 -14.27
N PRO A 123 -7.67 -5.15 -13.97
CA PRO A 123 -8.11 -6.22 -14.86
C PRO A 123 -9.63 -6.35 -14.88
N GLN A 124 -10.15 -6.84 -16.02
CA GLN A 124 -11.56 -7.15 -16.21
C GLN A 124 -12.06 -8.14 -15.15
N LYS A 125 -13.36 -8.08 -14.85
CA LYS A 125 -13.98 -9.02 -13.89
C LYS A 125 -13.80 -10.45 -14.37
N GLN A 126 -13.33 -11.30 -13.47
CA GLN A 126 -13.24 -12.72 -13.75
C GLN A 126 -14.64 -13.32 -13.83
N LYS A 127 -14.80 -14.40 -14.62
CA LYS A 127 -16.07 -15.12 -14.76
C LYS A 127 -16.59 -15.67 -13.43
N SER A 128 -15.72 -15.86 -12.43
CA SER A 128 -16.06 -16.28 -11.07
C SER A 128 -16.76 -15.19 -10.25
N GLY A 129 -16.94 -13.97 -10.78
CA GLY A 129 -17.52 -12.84 -10.08
C GLY A 129 -16.57 -12.12 -9.13
N SER A 130 -15.33 -12.62 -8.97
CA SER A 130 -14.35 -12.02 -8.08
C SER A 130 -13.74 -10.75 -8.70
N ASN A 131 -13.66 -9.68 -7.90
CA ASN A 131 -13.23 -8.35 -8.34
C ASN A 131 -11.96 -7.91 -7.61
N TRP A 132 -10.91 -8.70 -7.76
CA TRP A 132 -9.64 -8.46 -7.08
C TRP A 132 -8.92 -7.21 -7.61
N TRP A 133 -8.29 -6.50 -6.69
CA TRP A 133 -7.39 -5.38 -6.92
C TRP A 133 -5.93 -5.79 -6.74
N ASP A 134 -5.56 -6.89 -7.41
CA ASP A 134 -4.23 -7.49 -7.29
C ASP A 134 -3.15 -6.56 -7.85
N GLY A 135 -2.22 -6.16 -6.99
CA GLY A 135 -1.16 -5.21 -7.34
C GLY A 135 -1.51 -3.75 -7.08
N TYR A 136 -2.70 -3.46 -6.52
CA TYR A 136 -3.00 -2.12 -6.02
C TYR A 136 -2.31 -1.91 -4.66
N PHE A 137 -1.49 -0.87 -4.58
CA PHE A 137 -0.72 -0.47 -3.39
C PHE A 137 -0.98 1.00 -3.05
N GLY A 138 -2.15 1.53 -3.41
CA GLY A 138 -2.48 2.94 -3.22
C GLY A 138 -1.92 3.85 -4.34
N GLN A 139 -1.83 3.36 -5.57
CA GLN A 139 -1.43 4.17 -6.72
C GLN A 139 -2.39 5.37 -6.87
N ASP A 140 -1.82 6.54 -7.17
CA ASP A 140 -2.55 7.79 -7.37
C ASP A 140 -3.40 7.77 -8.65
N ILE A 141 -3.01 6.96 -9.64
CA ILE A 141 -3.68 6.88 -10.94
C ILE A 141 -4.22 5.46 -11.15
N VAL A 142 -5.52 5.36 -11.38
CA VAL A 142 -6.22 4.10 -11.66
C VAL A 142 -6.85 4.16 -13.05
N PHE A 143 -6.75 3.06 -13.79
CA PHE A 143 -7.28 2.95 -15.14
C PHE A 143 -8.22 1.76 -15.27
N PHE A 144 -9.39 2.05 -15.84
CA PHE A 144 -10.40 1.09 -16.22
C PHE A 144 -10.53 1.05 -17.74
N ASP A 145 -9.94 0.02 -18.34
CA ASP A 145 -10.10 -0.26 -19.77
C ASP A 145 -11.46 -0.91 -20.03
N GLU A 146 -12.29 -0.28 -20.86
CA GLU A 146 -13.69 -0.68 -21.04
C GLU A 146 -14.41 -0.90 -19.69
N TRP A 147 -14.56 0.19 -18.94
CA TRP A 147 -14.87 0.16 -17.50
C TRP A 147 -16.04 -0.75 -17.08
N TYR A 148 -17.04 -0.95 -17.96
CA TYR A 148 -18.20 -1.82 -17.73
C TYR A 148 -17.84 -3.31 -17.61
N THR A 149 -16.68 -3.71 -18.12
CA THR A 149 -16.12 -5.05 -17.95
C THR A 149 -15.38 -5.21 -16.62
N CYS A 150 -14.95 -4.11 -16.01
CA CYS A 150 -14.13 -4.11 -14.80
C CYS A 150 -14.96 -3.91 -13.52
N LEU A 151 -15.99 -3.07 -13.54
CA LEU A 151 -16.75 -2.66 -12.36
C LEU A 151 -18.22 -2.45 -12.69
N SER A 152 -19.08 -2.58 -11.68
CA SER A 152 -20.48 -2.16 -11.82
C SER A 152 -20.58 -0.64 -11.68
N TRP A 153 -21.68 -0.04 -12.15
CA TRP A 153 -21.90 1.39 -11.99
C TRP A 153 -21.91 1.81 -10.51
N ALA A 154 -22.57 1.02 -9.65
CA ALA A 154 -22.61 1.29 -8.22
C ALA A 154 -21.20 1.31 -7.60
N ASP A 155 -20.32 0.39 -8.02
CA ASP A 155 -18.93 0.37 -7.56
C ASP A 155 -18.18 1.64 -8.00
N ILE A 156 -18.36 2.07 -9.25
CA ILE A 156 -17.72 3.29 -9.78
C ILE A 156 -18.20 4.54 -9.05
N VAL A 157 -19.51 4.67 -8.82
CA VAL A 157 -20.07 5.82 -8.09
C VAL A 157 -19.47 5.89 -6.69
N LYS A 158 -19.35 4.75 -5.99
CA LYS A 158 -18.68 4.70 -4.68
C LYS A 158 -17.22 5.15 -4.76
N LEU A 159 -16.46 4.62 -5.72
CA LEU A 159 -15.04 4.97 -5.87
C LEU A 159 -14.82 6.44 -6.25
N LEU A 160 -15.68 7.02 -7.09
CA LEU A 160 -15.58 8.41 -7.56
C LEU A 160 -16.19 9.46 -6.61
N ASN A 161 -16.92 9.02 -5.59
CA ASN A 161 -17.46 9.89 -4.55
C ASN A 161 -16.41 10.17 -3.47
N ASP A 162 -16.79 10.97 -2.48
CA ASP A 162 -15.94 11.38 -1.37
C ASP A 162 -15.89 10.33 -0.23
N THR A 163 -16.39 9.11 -0.48
CA THR A 163 -16.49 8.05 0.53
C THR A 163 -15.16 7.31 0.75
N ASP A 164 -14.91 6.87 1.99
CA ASP A 164 -13.71 6.10 2.36
C ASP A 164 -13.84 4.62 1.96
N GLU A 165 -13.92 4.37 0.65
CA GLU A 165 -14.02 3.02 0.11
C GLU A 165 -12.71 2.25 0.27
N SER A 166 -12.84 0.95 0.54
CA SER A 166 -11.73 0.01 0.55
C SER A 166 -11.94 -1.06 -0.52
N VAL A 167 -10.85 -1.45 -1.18
CA VAL A 167 -10.84 -2.44 -2.25
C VAL A 167 -10.24 -3.76 -1.78
N GLU A 168 -10.75 -4.85 -2.33
CA GLU A 168 -10.36 -6.19 -1.92
C GLU A 168 -9.11 -6.67 -2.69
N ILE A 169 -8.08 -7.08 -1.94
CA ILE A 169 -6.84 -7.66 -2.47
C ILE A 169 -6.79 -9.14 -2.12
N LYS A 170 -6.51 -9.98 -3.12
CA LYS A 170 -6.44 -11.42 -2.95
C LYS A 170 -5.43 -11.78 -1.86
N ASN A 171 -5.85 -12.62 -0.92
CA ASN A 171 -5.05 -13.12 0.21
C ASN A 171 -4.53 -12.07 1.22
N LYS A 172 -4.88 -10.77 1.06
CA LYS A 172 -4.40 -9.70 1.96
C LYS A 172 -5.52 -8.95 2.68
N GLY A 173 -6.78 -9.15 2.28
CA GLY A 173 -7.94 -8.47 2.87
C GLY A 173 -8.27 -7.19 2.11
N PHE A 174 -8.55 -6.10 2.83
CA PHE A 174 -8.99 -4.83 2.25
C PHE A 174 -7.91 -3.76 2.38
N VAL A 175 -7.74 -2.94 1.34
CA VAL A 175 -6.83 -1.79 1.30
C VAL A 175 -7.64 -0.54 0.94
N PRO A 176 -7.39 0.62 1.57
CA PRO A 176 -8.11 1.84 1.23
C PRO A 176 -7.87 2.26 -0.22
N PHE A 177 -8.92 2.74 -0.88
CA PHE A 177 -8.83 3.29 -2.22
C PHE A 177 -8.37 4.76 -2.16
N LEU A 178 -7.13 5.01 -2.58
CA LEU A 178 -6.44 6.30 -2.47
C LEU A 178 -6.20 6.98 -3.83
N ALA A 179 -6.85 6.52 -4.90
CA ALA A 179 -6.64 7.13 -6.21
C ALA A 179 -7.06 8.60 -6.22
N LYS A 180 -6.24 9.45 -6.84
CA LYS A 180 -6.54 10.85 -7.13
C LYS A 180 -7.11 11.03 -8.52
N TYR A 181 -6.67 10.20 -9.47
CA TYR A 181 -7.10 10.26 -10.86
C TYR A 181 -7.61 8.89 -11.29
N VAL A 182 -8.80 8.89 -11.88
CA VAL A 182 -9.45 7.67 -12.34
C VAL A 182 -9.77 7.83 -13.83
N PHE A 183 -9.01 7.13 -14.67
CA PHE A 183 -9.22 7.08 -16.10
C PHE A 183 -10.18 5.95 -16.45
N MET A 184 -11.22 6.26 -17.20
CA MET A 184 -12.20 5.30 -17.72
C MET A 184 -12.25 5.41 -19.23
N THR A 185 -12.22 4.28 -19.92
CA THR A 185 -12.44 4.24 -21.36
C THR A 185 -13.71 3.50 -21.72
N SER A 186 -14.37 3.95 -22.78
CA SER A 186 -15.59 3.35 -23.31
C SER A 186 -15.68 3.54 -24.81
N ARG A 187 -16.44 2.66 -25.47
CA ARG A 187 -16.84 2.86 -26.88
C ARG A 187 -18.06 3.74 -27.01
N LYS A 188 -18.87 3.80 -25.95
CA LYS A 188 -20.14 4.53 -25.89
C LYS A 188 -19.96 5.86 -25.16
N PRO A 189 -20.68 6.91 -25.55
CA PRO A 189 -20.74 8.14 -24.74
C PRO A 189 -21.37 7.85 -23.37
N PRO A 190 -21.11 8.67 -22.34
CA PRO A 190 -21.64 8.46 -21.00
C PRO A 190 -23.15 8.20 -20.97
N GLN A 191 -23.91 8.95 -21.78
CA GLN A 191 -25.37 8.88 -21.85
C GLN A 191 -25.87 7.47 -22.20
N GLU A 192 -25.21 6.81 -23.16
CA GLU A 192 -25.54 5.47 -23.63
C GLU A 192 -24.86 4.37 -22.81
N ALA A 193 -23.67 4.63 -22.28
CA ALA A 193 -22.93 3.66 -21.48
C ALA A 193 -23.67 3.32 -20.18
N PHE A 194 -24.44 4.26 -19.65
CA PHE A 194 -25.21 4.11 -18.41
C PHE A 194 -26.72 3.97 -18.63
N ASN A 195 -27.21 4.10 -19.87
CA ASN A 195 -28.63 4.03 -20.21
C ASN A 195 -29.50 4.89 -19.28
N PHE A 196 -29.08 6.15 -19.03
CA PHE A 196 -29.75 7.07 -18.09
C PHE A 196 -31.24 7.30 -18.43
N GLY A 197 -31.69 6.96 -19.64
CA GLY A 197 -33.05 7.19 -20.13
C GLY A 197 -34.06 6.06 -19.94
N ASN A 198 -33.70 4.90 -19.37
CA ASN A 198 -34.61 3.73 -19.30
C ASN A 198 -34.99 3.27 -17.88
N GLY A 199 -34.65 4.05 -16.86
CA GLY A 199 -35.26 3.90 -15.54
C GLY A 199 -36.53 4.73 -15.48
N ASN A 200 -37.68 4.12 -15.16
CA ASN A 200 -38.89 4.84 -14.77
C ASN A 200 -38.66 5.63 -13.47
N VAL A 201 -37.91 6.72 -13.54
CA VAL A 201 -37.62 7.57 -12.38
C VAL A 201 -37.91 9.01 -12.78
N VAL A 202 -39.11 9.45 -12.44
CA VAL A 202 -39.48 10.87 -12.43
C VAL A 202 -38.91 11.46 -11.15
N ASP A 203 -37.61 11.77 -11.13
CA ASP A 203 -37.01 12.50 -10.01
C ASP A 203 -36.73 13.94 -10.41
N ASN A 204 -37.69 14.83 -10.13
CA ASN A 204 -37.57 16.27 -10.33
C ASN A 204 -36.60 16.95 -9.33
N THR A 205 -35.73 16.19 -8.66
CA THR A 205 -34.82 16.69 -7.61
C THR A 205 -33.34 16.57 -7.96
N THR A 206 -32.96 15.94 -9.08
CA THR A 206 -31.54 15.82 -9.46
C THR A 206 -31.06 17.10 -10.13
N VAL A 207 -30.37 17.95 -9.35
CA VAL A 207 -29.57 19.06 -9.87
C VAL A 207 -28.49 18.47 -10.78
N HIS A 208 -28.65 18.62 -12.10
CA HIS A 208 -27.60 18.32 -13.06
C HIS A 208 -26.40 19.23 -12.76
N ARG A 209 -25.38 18.68 -12.11
CA ARG A 209 -24.07 19.34 -12.00
C ARG A 209 -23.44 19.29 -13.38
N ASP A 210 -23.22 20.46 -13.99
CA ASP A 210 -22.44 20.57 -15.22
C ASP A 210 -20.98 20.22 -14.90
N TRP A 211 -20.48 19.14 -15.52
CA TRP A 211 -19.17 18.57 -15.19
C TRP A 211 -18.01 19.19 -15.99
N GLY A 212 -18.31 20.03 -16.99
CA GLY A 212 -17.32 20.68 -17.84
C GLY A 212 -16.53 19.70 -18.72
N GLU A 213 -16.49 19.94 -20.03
CA GLU A 213 -15.60 19.22 -20.94
C GLU A 213 -14.21 19.87 -20.90
N PHE A 214 -13.18 19.12 -20.48
CA PHE A 214 -11.79 19.57 -20.52
C PHE A 214 -11.12 19.11 -21.81
N SER A 215 -10.37 20.00 -22.47
CA SER A 215 -9.50 19.61 -23.58
C SER A 215 -8.25 18.89 -23.08
N ASP A 216 -7.63 18.06 -23.93
CA ASP A 216 -6.45 17.23 -23.60
C ASP A 216 -5.33 18.05 -22.95
N ASP A 217 -5.07 19.27 -23.44
CA ASP A 217 -4.04 20.17 -22.92
C ASP A 217 -4.32 20.65 -21.48
N GLN A 218 -5.59 20.79 -21.11
CA GLN A 218 -6.01 21.20 -19.76
C GLN A 218 -5.87 20.06 -18.76
N ILE A 219 -6.12 18.82 -19.18
CA ILE A 219 -5.95 17.62 -18.36
C ILE A 219 -4.47 17.45 -17.99
N VAL A 220 -3.57 17.52 -18.97
CA VAL A 220 -2.12 17.34 -18.76
C VAL A 220 -1.56 18.42 -17.83
N LYS A 221 -1.98 19.68 -18.01
CA LYS A 221 -1.54 20.77 -17.13
C LYS A 221 -1.99 20.55 -15.68
N LYS A 222 -3.27 20.21 -15.47
CA LYS A 222 -3.84 20.03 -14.13
C LYS A 222 -3.20 18.86 -13.37
N ILE A 223 -2.87 17.77 -14.06
CA ILE A 223 -2.15 16.62 -13.47
C ILE A 223 -0.71 17.00 -13.09
N LYS A 224 -0.04 17.84 -13.87
CA LYS A 224 1.37 18.23 -13.61
C LYS A 224 1.56 19.35 -12.57
N THR A 225 0.52 20.14 -12.30
CA THR A 225 0.57 21.23 -11.30
C THR A 225 0.00 20.86 -9.93
N SER A 226 -0.56 19.65 -9.77
CA SER A 226 -1.11 19.15 -8.50
C SER A 226 -0.13 18.19 -7.83
#